data_AF-A0A3D5NNN9-F1
#
_entry.id   AF-A0A3D5NNN9-F1
#
_cell.length_a   1.000
_cell.length_b   1.000
_cell.length_c   1.000
_cell.angle_alpha   90.00
_cell.angle_beta   90.00
_cell.angle_gamma   90.00
#
_symmetry.space_group_name_H-M   'P 1'
#
loop_
_entity.id
_entity.type
_entity.pdbx_description
1 polymer ?
#
loop_
_entity_poly.entity_id
_entity_poly.type
_entity_poly.pdbx_seq_one_letter_code
_entity_poly.pdbx_strand_id
1 'polypeptide(L)' 'ALKVIKEKHPGIEVIMLSSHSKEGSTVTMEALEMGALDFIEKSSDRGDTNFITEELEDKLKVFDLISKNPGREKRT' A
#
# COMPACT_ATOMS: atom_id res chain seq x y z
N ALA A 1 10.46 -2.25 -9.80
CA ALA A 1 9.20 -2.17 -10.57
C ALA A 1 8.46 -0.86 -10.31
N LEU A 2 8.17 -0.51 -9.05
CA LEU A 2 7.43 0.70 -8.65
C LEU A 2 7.86 1.97 -9.39
N LYS A 3 9.16 2.30 -9.38
CA LYS A 3 9.71 3.47 -10.06
C LYS A 3 9.23 3.60 -11.51
N VAL A 4 9.31 2.51 -12.29
CA VAL A 4 8.89 2.49 -13.70
C VAL A 4 7.37 2.67 -13.83
N ILE A 5 6.59 2.08 -12.92
CA ILE A 5 5.13 2.24 -12.92
C ILE A 5 4.76 3.69 -12.65
N LYS A 6 5.34 4.33 -11.62
CA LYS A 6 5.05 5.73 -11.29
C LYS A 6 5.56 6.71 -12.35
N GLU A 7 6.68 6.41 -13.01
CA GLU A 7 7.17 7.22 -14.13
C GLU A 7 6.26 7.13 -15.37
N LYS A 8 5.82 5.92 -15.76
CA LYS A 8 5.05 5.72 -16.99
C LYS A 8 3.54 5.86 -16.81
N HIS A 9 3.04 5.63 -15.61
CA HIS A 9 1.64 5.59 -15.26
C HIS A 9 1.41 6.24 -13.87
N PRO A 10 1.66 7.56 -13.73
CA PRO A 10 1.62 8.24 -12.43
C PRO A 10 0.23 8.19 -11.75
N GLY A 11 -0.85 8.02 -12.52
CA GLY A 11 -2.21 7.90 -11.99
C GLY A 11 -2.59 6.49 -11.50
N ILE A 12 -1.69 5.51 -11.59
CA ILE A 12 -1.93 4.16 -11.04
C ILE A 12 -1.41 4.12 -9.59
N GLU A 13 -2.29 3.79 -8.66
CA GLU A 13 -1.91 3.52 -7.29
C GLU A 13 -1.31 2.13 -7.13
N VAL A 14 -0.29 2.03 -6.28
CA VAL A 14 0.45 0.79 -6.05
C VAL A 14 0.46 0.51 -4.56
N ILE A 15 -0.05 -0.66 -4.19
CA ILE A 15 0.08 -1.22 -2.85
C ILE A 15 1.17 -2.28 -2.90
N MET A 16 2.15 -2.19 -1.99
CA MET A 16 3.27 -3.11 -1.91
C MET A 16 2.89 -4.36 -1.14
N LEU A 17 3.32 -5.54 -1.58
CA LEU A 17 3.17 -6.77 -0.81
C LEU A 17 4.52 -7.14 -0.18
N SER A 18 4.70 -6.88 1.11
CA SER A 18 5.97 -6.92 1.84
C SER A 18 6.25 -8.26 2.52
N SER A 19 7.52 -8.58 2.77
CA SER A 19 7.92 -9.77 3.53
C SER A 19 8.18 -9.39 4.99
N HIS A 20 7.90 -10.28 5.93
CA HIS A 20 8.28 -10.13 7.34
C HIS A 20 9.78 -10.39 7.55
N SER A 21 10.62 -9.51 7.01
CA SER A 21 12.07 -9.49 7.23
C SER A 21 12.58 -8.05 7.28
N LYS A 22 13.73 -7.84 7.93
CA LYS A 22 14.33 -6.51 8.07
C LYS A 22 14.59 -5.87 6.71
N GLU A 23 15.12 -6.64 5.76
CA GLU A 23 15.38 -6.21 4.39
C GLU A 23 14.06 -5.88 3.67
N GLY A 24 13.02 -6.71 3.86
CA GLY A 24 11.69 -6.48 3.31
C GLY A 24 11.06 -5.20 3.83
N SER A 25 11.22 -4.91 5.13
CA SER A 25 10.76 -3.65 5.73
C SER A 25 11.48 -2.45 5.13
N THR A 26 12.81 -2.47 4.98
CA THR A 26 13.56 -1.37 4.35
C THR A 26 13.06 -1.07 2.95
N VAL A 27 12.92 -2.10 2.10
CA VAL A 27 12.41 -1.94 0.72
C VAL A 27 10.99 -1.39 0.70
N THR A 28 10.16 -1.78 1.68
CA THR A 28 8.78 -1.28 1.80
C THR A 28 8.75 0.20 2.15
N MET A 29 9.60 0.64 3.09
CA MET A 29 9.72 2.05 3.45
C MET A 29 10.19 2.90 2.27
N GLU A 30 11.22 2.46 1.55
CA GLU A 30 11.68 3.13 0.32
C GLU A 30 10.56 3.21 -0.74
N ALA A 31 9.74 2.18 -0.85
CA ALA A 31 8.60 2.17 -1.77
C ALA A 31 7.52 3.20 -1.40
N LEU A 32 7.21 3.35 -0.11
CA LEU A 32 6.29 4.38 0.38
C LEU A 32 6.84 5.78 0.09
N GLU A 33 8.13 6.02 0.34
CA GLU A 33 8.80 7.29 0.02
C GLU A 33 8.79 7.61 -1.48
N MET A 34 8.84 6.58 -2.33
CA MET A 34 8.70 6.69 -3.79
C MET A 34 7.26 6.86 -4.28
N GLY A 35 6.28 6.97 -3.37
CA GLY A 35 4.88 7.22 -3.69
C GLY A 35 4.02 5.97 -3.89
N ALA A 36 4.44 4.81 -3.36
CA ALA A 36 3.48 3.73 -3.14
C ALA A 36 2.38 4.21 -2.17
N LEU A 37 1.16 3.75 -2.39
CA LEU A 37 0.01 4.16 -1.59
C LEU A 37 0.07 3.58 -0.17
N ASP A 38 0.36 2.29 -0.07
CA ASP A 38 0.43 1.55 1.20
C ASP A 38 1.17 0.22 0.96
N PHE A 39 1.23 -0.62 1.98
CA PHE A 39 1.67 -2.01 1.89
C PHE A 39 0.72 -2.96 2.62
N ILE A 40 0.80 -4.24 2.26
CA ILE A 40 0.19 -5.39 2.95
C ILE A 40 1.33 -6.35 3.28
N GLU A 41 1.34 -6.85 4.51
CA GLU A 41 2.34 -7.81 4.93
C GLU A 41 1.96 -9.22 4.46
N LYS A 42 2.91 -9.95 3.87
CA LYS A 42 2.71 -11.35 3.54
C LYS A 42 2.60 -12.14 4.83
N SER A 43 1.50 -12.89 4.96
CA SER A 43 1.42 -13.96 5.95
C SER A 43 2.60 -14.92 5.76
N SER A 44 3.22 -15.31 6.86
CA SER A 44 4.28 -16.31 6.87
C SER A 44 3.75 -17.72 6.55
N ASP A 45 2.44 -17.92 6.75
CA ASP A 45 1.74 -19.14 6.38
C ASP A 45 1.33 -19.10 4.90
N ARG A 46 1.87 -20.04 4.11
CA ARG A 46 1.75 -20.08 2.65
C ARG A 46 0.34 -20.41 2.15
N GLY A 47 -0.60 -20.73 3.05
CA GLY A 47 -1.95 -21.19 2.70
C GLY A 47 -3.09 -20.18 2.92
N ASP A 48 -2.89 -19.16 3.78
CA ASP A 48 -3.98 -18.24 4.13
C ASP A 48 -3.82 -16.88 3.43
N THR A 49 -4.58 -16.72 2.35
CA THR A 49 -4.70 -15.47 1.59
C THR A 49 -5.93 -14.65 1.99
N ASN A 50 -6.78 -15.16 2.89
CA ASN A 50 -8.00 -14.44 3.29
C ASN A 50 -7.63 -13.16 4.02
N PHE A 51 -6.61 -13.22 4.88
CA PHE A 51 -6.06 -12.05 5.55
C PHE A 51 -5.63 -10.94 4.57
N ILE A 52 -4.93 -11.31 3.49
CA ILE A 52 -4.49 -10.34 2.46
C ILE A 52 -5.71 -9.69 1.78
N THR A 53 -6.77 -10.47 1.56
CA THR A 53 -8.01 -9.98 0.92
C THR A 53 -8.73 -9.00 1.83
N GLU A 54 -8.92 -9.36 3.11
CA GLU A 54 -9.54 -8.49 4.11
C GLU A 54 -8.76 -7.19 4.31
N GLU A 55 -7.43 -7.27 4.45
CA GLU A 55 -6.57 -6.10 4.61
C GLU A 55 -6.61 -5.19 3.37
N LEU A 56 -6.63 -5.76 2.17
CA LEU A 56 -6.76 -5.00 0.94
C LEU A 56 -8.10 -4.28 0.86
N GLU A 57 -9.20 -4.96 1.17
CA GLU A 57 -10.53 -4.34 1.17
C GLU A 57 -10.61 -3.15 2.12
N ASP A 58 -10.05 -3.28 3.33
CA ASP A 58 -10.10 -2.22 4.32
C ASP A 58 -9.26 -1.00 3.91
N LYS A 59 -8.06 -1.21 3.35
CA LYS A 59 -7.24 -0.11 2.82
C LYS A 59 -7.94 0.61 1.67
N LEU A 60 -8.61 -0.13 0.77
CA LEU A 60 -9.36 0.46 -0.33
C LEU A 60 -10.58 1.26 0.15
N LYS A 61 -11.30 0.79 1.17
CA LYS A 61 -12.43 1.53 1.79
C LYS A 61 -11.96 2.85 2.41
N VAL A 62 -10.83 2.82 3.13
CA VAL A 62 -10.24 4.03 3.73
C VAL A 62 -9.82 5.03 2.64
N PHE A 63 -9.17 4.54 1.59
CA PHE A 63 -8.78 5.38 0.45
C PHE A 63 -9.98 6.02 -0.25
N ASP A 64 -11.04 5.25 -0.50
CA ASP A 64 -12.29 5.76 -1.09
C ASP A 64 -12.95 6.82 -0.20
N LEU A 65 -12.94 6.62 1.13
CA LEU A 65 -13.50 7.58 2.09
C LEU A 65 -12.72 8.91 2.12
N ILE A 66 -11.39 8.85 2.06
CA ILE A 66 -10.50 10.03 2.06
C ILE A 66 -10.62 10.76 0.73
N SER A 67 -10.58 10.05 -0.40
CA SER A 67 -10.67 10.64 -1.74
C SER A 67 -12.01 11.33 -2.02
N LYS A 68 -13.11 10.86 -1.42
CA LYS A 68 -14.43 11.52 -1.47
C LYS A 68 -14.55 12.76 -0.58
N ASN A 69 -13.67 12.96 0.39
CA ASN A 69 -13.71 14.08 1.35
C ASN A 69 -12.34 14.77 1.53
N PRO A 70 -11.81 15.44 0.51
CA PRO A 70 -10.47 16.05 0.55
C PRO A 70 -10.31 17.21 1.58
N GLY A 71 -11.39 17.63 2.25
CA GLY A 71 -11.40 18.78 3.16
C GLY A 71 -11.12 18.49 4.65
N ARG A 72 -10.96 17.22 5.06
CA ARG A 72 -10.78 16.87 6.50
C ARG A 72 -9.33 16.91 7.00
N GLU A 73 -8.35 16.91 6.10
CA GLU A 73 -6.93 16.79 6.46
C GLU A 73 -6.28 18.12 6.89
N LYS A 74 -6.95 19.27 6.70
CA LYS A 74 -6.43 20.61 7.04
C LYS A 74 -6.88 21.15 8.41
N ARG A 75 -7.04 20.29 9.42
CA ARG A 75 -7.39 20.70 10.79
C ARG A 75 -6.58 19.94 11.84
N THR A 76 -5.29 20.23 11.92
CA THR A 76 -4.46 20.10 13.14
C THR A 76 -3.27 21.02 13.00
#